data_AF-A0A1S3D6E1-F1
#
_entry.id   AF-A0A1S3D6E1-F1
#
_cell.length_a   1.000
_cell.length_b   1.000
_cell.length_c   1.000
_cell.angle_alpha   90.00
_cell.angle_beta   90.00
_cell.angle_gamma   90.00
#
_symmetry.space_group_name_H-M   'P 1'
#
loop_
_entity.id
_entity.type
_entity.pdbx_description
1 polymer ?
#
loop_
_entity_poly.entity_id
_entity_poly.type
_entity_poly.pdbx_seq_one_letter_code
_entity_poly.pdbx_strand_id
1 'polypeptide(L)'
;MGKKYFCEYCEKSMADNYESRKKHLNSVNHKLLVKLHYNQYRDFKTLVQEESMKNFCMRSLKAQCPFGEKCYNTHFTQDQLKQIEFQGYQLEQESLEKRRQKILNADLSNWYKSIGAVPKCFQNPLAQVFMNLEQTNLPPSLRETTLQDVKNMEFTEWG
;
A
#
# COMPACT_ATOMS: atom_id res chain seq x y z
N MET A 1 32.90 27.88 -5.95
CA MET A 1 31.44 27.87 -5.65
C MET A 1 31.10 26.55 -4.98
N GLY A 2 30.76 26.57 -3.69
CA GLY A 2 30.54 25.34 -2.91
C GLY A 2 29.24 24.62 -3.29
N LYS A 3 29.18 23.30 -3.06
CA LYS A 3 27.94 22.52 -3.20
C LYS A 3 26.87 23.07 -2.24
N LYS A 4 25.63 23.17 -2.74
CA LYS A 4 24.48 23.62 -1.96
C LYS A 4 23.52 22.45 -1.79
N TYR A 5 23.03 22.28 -0.57
CA TYR A 5 21.95 21.35 -0.25
C TYR A 5 20.60 22.04 -0.46
N PHE A 6 19.69 21.43 -1.21
CA PHE A 6 18.32 21.89 -1.38
C PHE A 6 17.37 20.98 -0.63
N CYS A 7 16.46 21.56 0.17
CA CYS A 7 15.42 20.82 0.85
C CYS A 7 14.08 21.05 0.14
N GLU A 8 13.48 19.98 -0.36
CA GLU A 8 12.21 20.01 -1.10
C GLU A 8 11.05 20.49 -0.21
N TYR A 9 10.96 20.01 1.04
CA TYR A 9 9.89 20.40 1.96
C TYR A 9 9.91 21.89 2.36
N CYS A 10 11.08 22.51 2.36
CA CYS A 10 11.25 23.90 2.80
C CYS A 10 11.53 24.87 1.66
N GLU A 11 11.72 24.35 0.45
CA GLU A 11 12.10 25.09 -0.76
C GLU A 11 13.31 26.03 -0.56
N LYS A 12 14.26 25.59 0.26
CA LYS A 12 15.43 26.39 0.67
C LYS A 12 16.72 25.72 0.29
N SER A 13 17.64 26.52 -0.24
CA SER A 13 19.02 26.10 -0.46
C SER A 13 19.92 26.60 0.69
N MET A 14 20.85 25.75 1.12
CA MET A 14 21.83 26.05 2.16
C MET A 14 23.19 25.45 1.81
N ALA A 15 24.23 25.85 2.56
CA ALA A 15 25.55 25.27 2.39
C ALA A 15 25.50 23.75 2.65
N ASP A 16 26.13 22.97 1.77
CA ASP A 16 26.15 21.52 1.90
C ASP A 16 27.16 21.03 2.96
N ASN A 17 26.93 21.45 4.20
CA ASN A 17 27.71 21.07 5.36
C ASN A 17 26.84 20.18 6.25
N TYR A 18 27.41 19.08 6.76
CA TYR A 18 26.70 18.13 7.62
C TYR A 18 25.99 18.83 8.80
N GLU A 19 26.67 19.76 9.48
CA GLU A 19 26.09 20.48 10.61
C GLU A 19 24.93 21.40 10.20
N SER A 20 25.05 22.08 9.05
CA SER A 20 23.97 22.92 8.51
C SER A 20 22.75 22.08 8.16
N ARG A 21 22.95 20.95 7.49
CA ARG A 21 21.89 19.99 7.15
C ARG A 21 21.23 19.44 8.41
N LYS A 22 22.01 19.02 9.41
CA LYS A 22 21.49 18.50 10.68
C LYS A 22 20.66 19.54 11.44
N LYS A 23 21.12 20.80 11.51
CA LYS A 23 20.36 21.91 12.12
C LYS A 23 19.06 22.18 11.37
N HIS A 24 19.08 22.12 10.03
CA HIS A 24 17.90 22.29 9.21
C HIS A 24 16.86 21.20 9.42
N LEU A 25 17.25 19.92 9.31
CA LEU A 25 16.35 18.78 9.46
C LEU A 25 15.75 18.71 10.88
N ASN A 26 16.52 19.12 11.90
CA ASN A 26 16.02 19.16 13.27
C ASN A 26 15.19 20.41 13.60
N SER A 27 15.16 21.40 12.70
CA SER A 27 14.39 22.62 12.92
C SER A 27 12.89 22.31 13.03
N VAL A 28 12.21 23.04 13.91
CA VAL A 28 10.76 22.90 14.12
C VAL A 28 10.00 23.15 12.81
N ASN A 29 10.42 24.15 12.03
CA ASN A 29 9.79 24.48 10.76
C ASN A 29 9.86 23.33 9.75
N HIS A 30 11.03 22.68 9.61
CA HIS A 30 11.16 21.52 8.72
C HIS A 30 10.24 20.39 9.16
N LYS A 31 10.28 20.01 10.45
CA LYS A 31 9.41 18.95 11.00
C LYS A 31 7.93 19.24 10.79
N LEU A 32 7.52 20.50 10.96
CA LEU A 32 6.13 20.93 10.73
C LEU A 32 5.74 20.84 9.26
N LEU A 33 6.61 21.25 8.33
CA LEU A 33 6.33 21.19 6.89
C LEU A 33 6.29 19.74 6.38
N VAL A 34 7.20 18.90 6.87
CA VAL A 34 7.17 17.45 6.60
C VAL A 34 5.86 16.84 7.09
N LYS A 35 5.44 17.14 8.32
CA LYS A 35 4.16 16.67 8.85
C LYS A 35 2.97 17.17 8.01
N LEU A 36 2.98 18.44 7.61
CA LEU A 36 1.94 19.03 6.79
C LEU A 36 1.81 18.34 5.44
N HIS A 37 2.95 18.04 4.80
CA HIS A 37 2.99 17.29 3.55
C HIS A 37 2.35 15.92 3.70
N TYR A 38 2.72 15.14 4.72
CA TYR A 38 2.10 13.81 4.93
C TYR A 38 0.63 13.86 5.31
N ASN A 39 0.18 14.93 5.99
CA ASN A 39 -1.24 15.12 6.30
C ASN A 39 -2.11 15.23 5.04
N GLN A 40 -1.56 15.70 3.91
CA GLN A 40 -2.30 15.82 2.64
C GLN A 40 -2.59 14.46 1.99
N TYR A 41 -1.74 13.46 2.24
CA TYR A 41 -1.85 12.11 1.66
C TYR A 41 -2.39 11.09 2.65
N ARG A 42 -3.14 11.57 3.64
CA ARG A 42 -3.59 10.77 4.75
C ARG A 42 -4.85 9.98 4.39
N ASP A 43 -4.91 8.73 4.85
CA ASP A 43 -6.07 7.88 4.62
C ASP A 43 -7.32 8.41 5.33
N PHE A 44 -8.45 8.39 4.63
CA PHE A 44 -9.75 8.84 5.14
C PHE A 44 -10.12 8.21 6.49
N LYS A 45 -9.92 6.90 6.64
CA LYS A 45 -10.20 6.17 7.89
C LYS A 45 -9.37 6.72 9.06
N THR A 46 -8.07 6.90 8.84
CA THR A 46 -7.17 7.42 9.88
C THR A 46 -7.50 8.87 10.22
N LEU A 47 -7.83 9.69 9.22
CA LEU A 47 -8.24 11.09 9.40
C LEU A 47 -9.47 11.18 10.30
N VAL A 48 -10.54 10.44 9.99
CA VAL A 48 -11.78 10.45 10.79
C VAL A 48 -11.52 9.99 12.22
N GLN A 49 -10.72 8.94 12.41
CA GLN A 49 -10.36 8.45 13.75
C GLN A 49 -9.62 9.51 14.56
N GLU A 50 -8.58 10.14 14.00
CA GLU A 50 -7.83 11.17 14.73
C GLU A 50 -8.63 12.46 14.97
N GLU A 51 -9.41 12.91 13.99
CA GLU A 51 -10.20 14.14 14.13
C GLU A 51 -11.40 13.96 15.05
N SER A 52 -12.00 12.77 15.13
CA SER A 52 -13.10 12.48 16.07
C SER A 52 -12.65 12.41 17.53
N MET A 53 -11.38 12.08 17.78
CA MET A 53 -10.80 12.10 19.13
C MET A 53 -10.42 13.51 19.60
N LYS A 54 -10.40 14.51 18.70
CA LYS A 54 -10.04 15.89 19.03
C LYS A 54 -11.26 16.68 19.45
N ASN A 55 -11.03 17.65 20.35
CA ASN A 55 -12.05 18.63 20.69
C ASN A 55 -12.26 19.60 19.51
N PHE A 56 -13.51 20.05 19.33
CA PHE A 56 -13.85 21.00 18.28
C PHE A 56 -13.21 22.38 18.53
N CYS A 57 -12.68 22.98 17.47
CA CYS A 57 -12.04 24.29 17.54
C CYS A 57 -13.07 25.42 17.57
N MET A 58 -13.29 26.00 18.75
CA MET A 58 -14.22 27.14 18.87
C MET A 58 -13.81 28.37 18.04
N ARG A 59 -12.54 28.48 17.65
CA ARG A 59 -12.05 29.58 16.81
C ARG A 59 -12.45 29.41 15.35
N SER A 60 -12.44 28.18 14.82
CA SER A 60 -12.84 27.91 13.43
C SER A 60 -14.33 28.16 13.19
N LEU A 61 -15.15 28.12 14.24
CA LEU A 61 -16.58 28.44 14.14
C LEU A 61 -16.85 29.94 13.96
N LYS A 62 -16.04 30.80 14.59
CA LYS A 62 -16.26 32.25 14.60
C LYS A 62 -15.55 32.96 13.44
N ALA A 63 -14.39 32.47 13.03
CA ALA A 63 -13.55 33.05 11.99
C ALA A 63 -12.54 32.02 11.47
N GLN A 64 -11.71 32.41 10.51
CA GLN A 64 -10.58 31.57 10.09
C GLN A 64 -9.62 31.38 11.26
N CYS A 65 -9.34 30.11 11.62
CA CYS A 65 -8.42 29.79 12.69
C CYS A 65 -7.00 30.26 12.33
N PRO A 66 -6.31 31.07 13.16
CA PRO A 66 -4.96 31.57 12.84
C PRO A 66 -3.91 30.45 12.77
N PHE A 67 -4.19 29.29 13.36
CA PHE A 67 -3.31 28.14 13.32
C PHE A 67 -3.50 27.27 12.07
N GLY A 68 -4.57 27.47 11.30
CA GLY A 68 -4.88 26.69 10.09
C GLY A 68 -4.79 25.18 10.34
N GLU A 69 -4.10 24.46 9.46
CA GLU A 69 -3.86 23.01 9.54
C GLU A 69 -2.93 22.59 10.69
N LYS A 70 -2.28 23.55 11.37
CA LYS A 70 -1.44 23.29 12.56
C LYS A 70 -2.26 23.32 13.85
N CYS A 71 -3.57 23.53 13.77
CA CYS A 71 -4.44 23.55 14.94
C CYS A 71 -4.45 22.17 15.62
N TYR A 72 -4.44 22.18 16.96
CA TYR A 72 -4.55 20.96 17.74
C TYR A 72 -5.98 20.40 17.79
N ASN A 73 -6.96 21.29 17.65
CA ASN A 73 -8.39 20.97 17.70
C ASN A 73 -8.94 20.70 16.30
N THR A 74 -9.97 19.86 16.20
CA THR A 74 -10.61 19.56 14.92
C THR A 74 -11.35 20.78 14.39
N HIS A 75 -11.22 21.01 13.08
CA HIS A 75 -12.00 22.01 12.34
C HIS A 75 -13.23 21.41 11.67
N PHE A 76 -13.38 20.08 11.73
CA PHE A 76 -14.47 19.37 11.11
C PHE A 76 -15.66 19.29 12.05
N THR A 77 -16.86 19.52 11.52
CA THR A 77 -18.09 19.18 12.22
C THR A 77 -18.35 17.68 12.15
N GLN A 78 -19.20 17.16 13.03
CA GLN A 78 -19.56 15.74 13.03
C GLN A 78 -20.13 15.28 11.68
N ASP A 79 -20.91 16.14 11.01
CA ASP A 79 -21.49 15.82 9.70
C ASP A 79 -20.43 15.82 8.59
N GLN A 80 -19.44 16.71 8.66
CA GLN A 80 -18.30 16.68 7.75
C GLN A 80 -17.47 15.41 7.93
N LEU A 81 -17.24 14.97 9.18
CA LEU A 81 -16.52 13.72 9.44
C LEU A 81 -17.26 12.50 8.87
N LYS A 82 -18.59 12.44 9.00
CA LYS A 82 -19.42 11.40 8.37
C LYS A 82 -19.33 11.46 6.84
N GLN A 83 -19.32 12.65 6.26
CA GLN A 83 -19.19 12.81 4.81
C GLN A 83 -17.83 12.31 4.30
N ILE A 84 -16.75 12.64 5.03
CA ILE A 84 -15.39 12.16 4.74
C ILE A 84 -15.31 10.63 4.87
N GLU A 85 -15.91 10.06 5.92
CA GLU A 85 -15.98 8.61 6.11
C GLU A 85 -16.73 7.93 4.96
N PHE A 86 -17.89 8.46 4.58
CA PHE A 86 -18.68 7.95 3.45
C PHE A 86 -17.89 8.03 2.14
N GLN A 87 -17.20 9.14 1.88
CA GLN A 87 -16.35 9.28 0.70
C GLN A 87 -15.22 8.25 0.68
N GLY A 88 -14.57 8.01 1.83
CA GLY A 88 -13.56 6.97 1.97
C GLY A 88 -14.12 5.58 1.66
N TYR A 89 -15.33 5.26 2.13
CA TYR A 89 -16.01 4.01 1.83
C TYR A 89 -16.31 3.85 0.33
N GLN A 90 -16.82 4.89 -0.34
CA GLN A 90 -17.11 4.85 -1.78
C GLN A 90 -15.85 4.56 -2.60
N LEU A 91 -14.75 5.26 -2.31
CA LEU A 91 -13.47 5.05 -3.01
C LEU A 91 -12.92 3.63 -2.80
N GLU A 92 -13.10 3.06 -1.61
CA GLU A 92 -12.71 1.68 -1.33
C GLU A 92 -13.55 0.69 -2.14
N GLN A 93 -14.87 0.87 -2.21
CA GLN A 93 -15.75 0.04 -3.03
C GLN A 93 -15.39 0.11 -4.51
N GLU A 94 -15.20 1.31 -5.06
CA GLU A 94 -14.77 1.48 -6.45
C GLU A 94 -13.43 0.80 -6.74
N SER A 95 -12.48 0.86 -5.81
CA SER A 95 -11.19 0.20 -5.93
C SER A 95 -11.34 -1.33 -5.96
N LEU A 96 -12.19 -1.89 -5.10
CA LEU A 96 -12.50 -3.31 -5.06
C LEU A 96 -13.21 -3.76 -6.34
N GLU A 97 -14.17 -2.98 -6.84
CA GLU A 97 -14.85 -3.26 -8.11
C GLU A 97 -13.87 -3.23 -9.29
N LYS A 98 -13.00 -2.22 -9.38
CA LYS A 98 -11.94 -2.15 -10.39
C LYS A 98 -11.02 -3.36 -10.30
N ARG A 99 -10.66 -3.80 -9.09
CA ARG A 99 -9.85 -5.01 -8.88
C ARG A 99 -10.60 -6.27 -9.32
N ARG A 100 -11.88 -6.39 -8.98
CA ARG A 100 -12.75 -7.51 -9.40
C ARG A 100 -12.90 -7.57 -10.91
N GLN A 101 -13.15 -6.43 -11.56
CA GLN A 101 -13.24 -6.32 -13.01
C GLN A 101 -11.92 -6.70 -13.68
N LYS A 102 -10.77 -6.26 -13.13
CA LYS A 102 -9.45 -6.68 -13.62
C LYS A 102 -9.28 -8.20 -13.57
N ILE A 103 -9.75 -8.85 -12.51
CA ILE A 103 -9.68 -10.31 -12.38
C ILE A 103 -10.62 -11.00 -13.38
N LEU A 104 -11.87 -10.54 -13.49
CA LEU A 104 -12.84 -11.11 -14.43
C LEU A 104 -12.38 -10.96 -15.89
N ASN A 105 -11.78 -9.82 -16.22
CA ASN A 105 -11.25 -9.53 -17.55
C ASN A 105 -9.84 -10.11 -17.76
N ALA A 106 -9.25 -10.76 -16.76
CA ALA A 106 -7.95 -11.41 -16.89
C ALA A 106 -8.11 -12.69 -17.71
N ASP A 107 -7.78 -12.61 -18.99
CA ASP A 107 -7.69 -13.78 -19.86
C ASP A 107 -6.36 -14.51 -19.61
N LEU A 108 -6.45 -15.74 -19.08
CA LEU A 108 -5.31 -16.63 -18.90
C LEU A 108 -4.51 -16.81 -20.20
N SER A 109 -5.16 -16.81 -21.36
CA SER A 109 -4.49 -16.99 -22.66
C SER A 109 -3.57 -15.81 -22.98
N ASN A 110 -3.96 -14.59 -22.63
CA ASN A 110 -3.13 -13.40 -22.80
C ASN A 110 -1.99 -13.35 -21.78
N TRP A 111 -2.21 -13.83 -20.56
CA TRP A 111 -1.16 -14.00 -19.55
C TRP A 111 -0.13 -15.08 -19.96
N TYR A 112 -0.57 -16.21 -20.52
CA TYR A 112 0.33 -17.23 -21.07
C TYR A 112 1.16 -16.69 -22.24
N LYS A 113 0.56 -15.88 -23.12
CA LYS A 113 1.29 -15.20 -24.20
C LYS A 113 2.30 -14.18 -23.67
N SER A 114 2.00 -13.46 -22.59
CA SER A 114 2.97 -12.55 -21.96
C SER A 114 4.11 -13.28 -21.25
N ILE A 115 3.87 -14.52 -20.81
CA ILE A 115 4.88 -15.47 -20.33
C ILE A 115 5.54 -16.25 -21.47
N GLY A 116 5.25 -15.92 -22.74
CA GLY A 116 5.76 -16.63 -23.93
C GLY A 116 7.29 -16.78 -24.01
N ALA A 117 8.06 -16.15 -23.14
CA ALA A 117 9.40 -16.59 -22.79
C ALA A 117 9.36 -17.50 -21.56
N VAL A 118 9.45 -18.81 -21.79
CA VAL A 118 9.82 -19.81 -20.78
C VAL A 118 10.87 -19.19 -19.87
N PRO A 119 10.61 -19.00 -18.55
CA PRO A 119 11.57 -18.35 -17.67
C PRO A 119 12.91 -19.05 -17.81
N LYS A 120 14.02 -18.31 -17.83
CA LYS A 120 15.35 -18.86 -18.14
C LYS A 120 15.75 -20.08 -17.28
N CYS A 121 15.14 -20.25 -16.10
CA CYS A 121 15.29 -21.43 -15.25
C CYS A 121 14.68 -22.72 -15.83
N PHE A 122 13.65 -22.63 -16.67
CA PHE A 122 13.01 -23.76 -17.37
C PHE A 122 13.71 -24.16 -18.68
N GLN A 123 14.73 -23.41 -19.12
CA GLN A 123 15.61 -23.81 -20.22
C GLN A 123 16.70 -24.79 -19.76
N ASN A 124 16.74 -25.11 -18.46
CA ASN A 124 17.69 -26.09 -17.93
C ASN A 124 17.30 -27.50 -18.43
N PRO A 125 18.23 -28.25 -19.04
CA PRO A 125 17.97 -29.62 -19.50
C PRO A 125 17.38 -30.54 -18.42
N LEU A 126 17.76 -30.34 -17.15
CA LEU A 126 17.20 -31.08 -16.02
C LEU A 126 15.70 -30.80 -15.81
N ALA A 127 15.24 -29.57 -16.03
CA ALA A 127 13.83 -29.21 -15.89
C ALA A 127 12.94 -29.89 -16.95
N GLN A 128 13.49 -30.14 -18.15
CA GLN A 128 12.79 -30.88 -19.20
C GLN A 128 12.67 -32.38 -18.90
N VAL A 129 13.68 -32.96 -18.24
CA VAL A 129 13.62 -34.36 -17.78
C VAL A 129 12.50 -34.53 -16.74
N PHE A 130 12.37 -33.60 -15.79
CA PHE A 130 11.30 -33.66 -14.78
C PHE A 130 9.88 -33.60 -15.37
N MET A 131 9.68 -32.80 -16.43
CA MET A 131 8.37 -32.66 -17.09
C MET A 131 7.97 -33.88 -17.94
N ASN A 132 8.94 -34.69 -18.38
CA ASN A 132 8.73 -35.86 -19.24
C ASN A 132 8.83 -37.19 -18.48
N LEU A 133 8.92 -37.17 -17.14
CA LEU A 133 8.88 -38.38 -16.34
C LEU A 133 7.47 -38.97 -16.40
N GLU A 134 7.34 -40.15 -17.02
CA GLU A 134 6.09 -40.90 -17.01
C GLU A 134 5.67 -41.22 -15.57
N GLN A 135 4.51 -40.70 -15.16
CA GLN A 135 4.00 -40.77 -13.79
C GLN A 135 3.85 -42.20 -13.25
N THR A 136 3.78 -43.18 -14.14
CA THR A 136 3.60 -44.61 -13.85
C THR A 136 4.83 -45.25 -13.19
N ASN A 137 6.03 -44.71 -13.42
CA ASN A 137 7.29 -45.25 -12.89
C ASN A 137 7.81 -44.50 -11.65
N LEU A 138 7.13 -43.44 -11.22
CA LEU A 138 7.50 -42.70 -10.02
C LEU A 138 7.06 -43.44 -8.76
N PRO A 139 7.80 -43.37 -7.64
CA PRO A 139 7.33 -43.87 -6.35
C PRO A 139 6.10 -43.07 -5.89
N PRO A 140 5.21 -43.65 -5.06
CA PRO A 140 3.95 -43.00 -4.65
C PRO A 140 4.10 -41.58 -4.06
N SER A 141 5.24 -41.28 -3.44
CA SER A 141 5.56 -39.97 -2.86
C SER A 141 5.94 -38.88 -3.86
N LEU A 142 6.25 -39.25 -5.11
CA LEU A 142 6.67 -38.33 -6.19
C LEU A 142 5.67 -38.30 -7.36
N ARG A 143 4.57 -39.05 -7.28
CA ARG A 143 3.48 -38.97 -8.25
C ARG A 143 2.65 -37.72 -8.00
N GLU A 144 2.15 -37.12 -9.08
CA GLU A 144 1.15 -36.08 -8.96
C GLU A 144 -0.13 -36.67 -8.36
N THR A 145 -0.65 -36.02 -7.32
CA THR A 145 -1.89 -36.42 -6.68
C THR A 145 -3.05 -36.22 -7.65
N THR A 146 -3.72 -37.30 -8.04
CA THR A 146 -4.89 -37.24 -8.91
C THR A 146 -6.17 -37.03 -8.08
N LEU A 147 -7.25 -36.56 -8.72
CA LEU A 147 -8.55 -36.41 -8.07
C LEU A 147 -9.09 -37.72 -7.48
N GLN A 148 -8.69 -38.87 -8.03
CA GLN A 148 -9.08 -40.18 -7.50
C GLN A 148 -8.34 -40.50 -6.20
N ASP A 149 -7.07 -40.10 -6.10
CA ASP A 149 -6.27 -40.32 -4.88
C ASP A 149 -6.86 -39.56 -3.69
N VAL A 150 -7.33 -38.34 -3.91
CA VAL A 150 -7.99 -37.53 -2.87
C VAL A 150 -9.32 -38.13 -2.44
N LYS A 151 -10.09 -38.72 -3.37
CA LYS A 151 -11.36 -39.40 -3.06
C LYS A 151 -11.17 -40.68 -2.27
N ASN A 152 -10.03 -41.34 -2.45
CA ASN A 152 -9.69 -42.60 -1.79
C ASN A 152 -8.93 -42.38 -0.47
N MET A 153 -8.67 -41.13 -0.07
CA MET A 153 -8.07 -40.85 1.24
C MET A 153 -9.12 -40.99 2.35
N GLU A 154 -8.94 -41.98 3.21
CA GLU A 154 -9.61 -42.02 4.50
C GLU A 154 -8.96 -40.99 5.42
N PHE A 155 -9.65 -39.87 5.64
CA PHE A 155 -9.24 -38.89 6.65
C PHE A 155 -9.55 -39.48 8.03
N THR A 156 -8.58 -40.14 8.64
CA THR A 156 -8.64 -40.41 10.08
C THR A 156 -8.68 -39.08 10.84
N GLU A 157 -9.61 -38.98 11.79
CA GLU A 157 -9.79 -37.79 12.64
C GLU A 157 -8.43 -37.34 13.19
N TRP A 158 -8.03 -36.12 12.83
CA TRP A 158 -6.92 -35.47 13.50
C TRP A 158 -7.38 -35.16 14.91
N GLY A 159 -6.79 -35.88 15.89
CA GLY A 159 -7.11 -35.74 17.31
C GLY A 159 -6.96 -34.33 17.85
#